data_AF-A0A7J8YII9-F1
#
_entry.id   AF-A0A7J8YII9-F1
#
_cell.length_a   1.000
_cell.length_b   1.000
_cell.length_c   1.000
_cell.angle_alpha   90.00
_cell.angle_beta   90.00
_cell.angle_gamma   90.00
#
_symmetry.space_group_name_H-M   'P 1'
#
loop_
_entity.id
_entity.type
_entity.pdbx_description
1 polymer ?
#
loop_
_entity_poly.entity_id
_entity_poly.type
_entity_poly.pdbx_seq_one_letter_code
_entity_poly.pdbx_strand_id
1 'polypeptide(L)'
;VNPCLVSSVCTKGISYRGQERGLLTCFADTDLAIARELMEASGVKQLPVVNRGGEPHKGRKRRVIAVLHYESIWNCLREEINHRKSVYQHSNRKDNNEEEIINSNGY
;
A
#
# COMPACT_ATOMS: atom_id res chain seq x y z
N VAL A 1 -16.96 -9.25 -3.13
CA VAL A 1 -15.65 -8.73 -3.58
C VAL A 1 -15.29 -9.43 -4.87
N ASN A 2 -15.31 -8.73 -6.01
CA ASN A 2 -14.93 -9.33 -7.30
C ASN A 2 -13.40 -9.46 -7.34
N PRO A 3 -12.84 -10.63 -7.70
CA PRO A 3 -11.41 -10.74 -7.95
C PRO A 3 -11.06 -9.84 -9.15
N CYS A 4 -10.30 -8.78 -8.92
CA CYS A 4 -9.80 -7.92 -9.99
C CYS A 4 -8.96 -8.77 -10.94
N LEU A 5 -9.39 -8.87 -12.20
CA LEU A 5 -8.60 -9.50 -13.25
C LEU A 5 -7.36 -8.66 -13.50
N VAL A 6 -6.19 -9.23 -13.19
CA VAL A 6 -4.90 -8.62 -13.50
C VAL A 6 -4.67 -8.81 -15.00
N SER A 7 -4.53 -7.71 -15.75
CA SER A 7 -4.14 -7.79 -17.16
C SER A 7 -2.72 -8.33 -17.26
N SER A 8 -2.50 -9.40 -18.03
CA SER A 8 -1.16 -10.01 -18.12
C SER A 8 -0.12 -9.04 -18.70
N VAL A 9 -0.56 -8.08 -19.52
CA VAL A 9 0.27 -7.00 -20.11
C VAL A 9 0.82 -6.06 -19.03
N CYS A 10 0.16 -5.96 -17.89
CA CYS A 10 0.56 -5.06 -16.80
C CYS A 10 1.45 -5.73 -15.75
N THR A 11 1.75 -7.02 -15.90
CA THR A 11 2.59 -7.80 -14.97
C THR A 11 3.80 -8.39 -15.68
N LYS A 12 4.97 -8.32 -15.03
CA LYS A 12 6.22 -8.84 -15.57
C LYS A 12 6.52 -10.23 -15.03
N GLY A 13 6.97 -11.13 -15.91
CA GLY A 13 7.52 -12.42 -15.51
C GLY A 13 8.89 -12.26 -14.85
N ILE A 14 9.22 -13.15 -13.92
CA ILE A 14 10.52 -13.22 -13.27
C ILE A 14 11.25 -14.50 -13.69
N SER A 15 12.55 -14.39 -13.94
CA SER A 15 13.44 -15.53 -14.12
C SER A 15 14.51 -15.49 -13.04
N TYR A 16 14.82 -16.63 -12.45
CA TYR A 16 15.88 -16.76 -11.47
C TYR A 16 16.72 -17.97 -11.81
N ARG A 17 18.04 -17.77 -11.94
CA ARG A 17 19.01 -18.80 -12.36
C ARG A 17 18.60 -19.50 -13.67
N GLY A 18 18.10 -18.73 -14.63
CA GLY A 18 17.72 -19.24 -15.95
C GLY A 18 16.39 -20.00 -15.99
N GLN A 19 15.69 -20.15 -14.85
CA GLN A 19 14.36 -20.75 -14.80
C GLN A 19 13.28 -19.68 -14.61
N GLU A 20 12.24 -19.75 -15.44
CA GLU A 20 11.04 -18.94 -15.26
C GLU A 20 10.39 -19.26 -13.91
N ARG A 21 10.17 -18.23 -13.09
CA ARG A 21 9.58 -18.32 -11.75
C ARG A 21 8.16 -17.75 -11.68
N GLY A 22 7.57 -17.40 -12.83
CA GLY A 22 6.20 -16.91 -12.93
C GLY A 22 6.10 -15.39 -12.84
N LEU A 23 4.96 -14.88 -12.39
CA LEU A 23 4.70 -13.44 -12.32
C LEU A 23 5.38 -12.81 -11.10
N LEU A 24 5.79 -11.55 -11.25
CA LEU A 24 6.20 -10.70 -10.13
C LEU A 24 5.02 -10.55 -9.15
N THR A 25 5.27 -10.80 -7.86
CA THR A 25 4.26 -10.70 -6.78
C THR A 25 4.90 -10.10 -5.53
N CYS A 26 4.10 -9.55 -4.63
CA CYS A 26 4.52 -9.17 -3.28
C CYS A 26 3.64 -9.83 -2.21
N PHE A 27 4.08 -9.76 -0.95
CA PHE A 27 3.28 -10.22 0.18
C PHE A 27 2.44 -9.09 0.77
N ALA A 28 1.32 -9.44 1.42
CA ALA A 28 0.46 -8.46 2.10
C ALA A 28 1.16 -7.64 3.20
N ASP A 29 2.25 -8.17 3.76
CA ASP A 29 3.09 -7.51 4.77
C ASP A 29 4.33 -6.82 4.17
N THR A 30 4.40 -6.69 2.84
CA THR A 30 5.48 -5.94 2.18
C THR A 30 5.28 -4.45 2.42
N ASP A 31 6.33 -3.76 2.85
CA ASP A 31 6.32 -2.31 3.00
C ASP A 31 5.98 -1.59 1.68
N LEU A 32 5.20 -0.52 1.75
CA LEU A 32 4.75 0.21 0.56
C LEU A 32 5.90 0.86 -0.22
N ALA A 33 6.99 1.29 0.46
CA ALA A 33 8.18 1.82 -0.19
C ALA A 33 8.89 0.72 -0.98
N ILE A 34 9.06 -0.47 -0.38
CA ILE A 34 9.66 -1.62 -1.05
C ILE A 34 8.80 -2.07 -2.25
N ALA A 35 7.48 -2.13 -2.07
CA ALA A 35 6.57 -2.47 -3.15
C ALA A 35 6.66 -1.48 -4.31
N ARG A 36 6.75 -0.18 -4.00
CA ARG A 36 6.93 0.88 -5.00
C ARG A 36 8.25 0.75 -5.76
N GLU A 37 9.37 0.60 -5.06
CA GLU A 37 10.69 0.40 -5.67
C GLU A 37 10.69 -0.82 -6.59
N LEU A 38 10.05 -1.91 -6.16
CA LEU A 38 9.90 -3.12 -6.96
C LEU A 38 9.10 -2.85 -8.25
N MET A 39 8.01 -2.08 -8.17
CA MET A 39 7.20 -1.71 -9.33
C MET A 39 7.95 -0.80 -10.30
N GLU A 40 8.68 0.20 -9.78
CA GLU A 40 9.49 1.12 -10.57
C GLU A 40 10.63 0.39 -11.29
N ALA A 41 11.40 -0.44 -10.56
CA ALA A 41 12.51 -1.20 -11.11
C ALA A 41 12.08 -2.24 -12.15
N SER A 42 10.89 -2.82 -11.98
CA SER A 42 10.34 -3.79 -12.93
C SER A 42 9.56 -3.15 -14.08
N GLY A 43 9.16 -1.88 -13.96
CA GLY A 43 8.36 -1.16 -14.93
C GLY A 43 6.88 -1.60 -14.98
N VAL A 44 6.35 -2.13 -13.88
CA VAL A 44 4.95 -2.59 -13.79
C VAL A 44 4.08 -1.60 -13.04
N LYS A 45 2.81 -1.48 -13.47
CA LYS A 45 1.82 -0.62 -12.81
C LYS A 45 0.88 -1.38 -11.87
N GLN A 46 0.91 -2.71 -11.93
CA GLN A 46 0.09 -3.60 -11.10
C GLN A 46 0.98 -4.67 -10.49
N LEU A 47 0.83 -4.90 -9.20
CA LEU A 47 1.59 -5.88 -8.44
C LEU A 47 0.62 -6.81 -7.70
N PRO A 48 0.51 -8.09 -8.11
CA PRO A 48 -0.32 -9.06 -7.40
C PRO A 48 0.20 -9.30 -5.98
N VAL A 49 -0.72 -9.27 -5.02
CA VAL A 49 -0.45 -9.51 -3.59
C VAL A 49 -0.84 -10.94 -3.24
N VAL A 50 0.05 -11.67 -2.58
CA VAL A 50 -0.16 -13.05 -2.11
C VAL A 50 0.03 -13.14 -0.59
N ASN A 51 -0.54 -14.16 0.05
CA ASN A 51 -0.27 -14.44 1.46
C ASN A 51 1.02 -15.27 1.64
N ARG A 52 1.70 -15.10 2.78
CA ARG A 52 2.84 -15.95 3.19
C ARG A 52 2.41 -17.37 3.58
N GLY A 53 1.16 -17.53 4.01
CA GLY A 53 0.57 -18.80 4.46
C GLY A 53 0.08 -19.67 3.30
N GLY A 54 0.78 -20.78 3.08
CA GLY A 54 0.51 -21.76 2.05
C GLY A 54 1.84 -22.30 1.59
N GLU A 55 2.26 -23.43 2.15
CA GLU A 55 3.33 -24.19 1.52
C GLU A 55 2.96 -24.33 0.04
N PRO A 56 3.89 -24.06 -0.89
CA PRO A 56 3.72 -24.47 -2.27
C PRO A 56 3.82 -26.00 -2.30
N HIS A 57 2.84 -26.69 -1.72
CA HIS A 57 2.71 -28.13 -1.84
C HIS A 57 2.58 -28.42 -3.34
N LYS A 58 3.62 -29.05 -3.88
CA LYS A 58 3.67 -29.73 -5.18
C LYS A 58 2.67 -29.18 -6.21
N GLY A 59 3.04 -28.07 -6.87
CA GLY A 59 2.35 -27.60 -8.09
C GLY A 59 1.23 -26.58 -7.89
N ARG A 60 0.84 -26.21 -6.66
CA ARG A 60 -0.18 -25.17 -6.44
C ARG A 60 0.45 -23.77 -6.38
N LYS A 61 0.13 -22.92 -7.36
CA LYS A 61 0.54 -21.49 -7.39
C LYS A 61 -0.01 -20.78 -6.15
N ARG A 62 0.78 -19.85 -5.57
CA ARG A 62 0.33 -18.99 -4.45
C ARG A 62 -0.93 -18.23 -4.87
N ARG A 63 -1.94 -18.22 -3.99
CA ARG A 63 -3.22 -17.55 -4.26
C ARG A 63 -3.04 -16.04 -4.20
N VAL A 64 -3.41 -15.35 -5.28
CA VAL A 64 -3.54 -13.88 -5.31
C VAL A 64 -4.74 -13.49 -4.45
N ILE A 65 -4.53 -12.56 -3.53
CA ILE A 65 -5.55 -12.06 -2.60
C ILE A 65 -5.96 -10.61 -2.90
N ALA A 66 -5.08 -9.84 -3.54
CA ALA A 66 -5.33 -8.46 -3.93
C ALA A 66 -4.41 -8.05 -5.09
N VAL A 67 -4.65 -6.86 -5.63
CA VAL A 67 -3.81 -6.21 -6.64
C VAL A 67 -3.44 -4.84 -6.10
N LEU A 68 -2.14 -4.57 -5.98
CA LEU A 68 -1.63 -3.25 -5.65
C LEU A 68 -1.39 -2.47 -6.95
N HIS A 69 -2.04 -1.33 -7.09
CA HIS A 69 -1.83 -0.41 -8.20
C HIS A 69 -0.81 0.66 -7.80
N TYR A 70 0.09 1.01 -8.71
CA TYR A 70 1.11 2.04 -8.48
C TYR A 70 0.49 3.38 -8.03
N GLU A 71 -0.58 3.82 -8.71
CA GLU A 71 -1.31 5.05 -8.38
C GLU A 71 -1.98 4.98 -7.00
N SER A 72 -2.38 3.79 -6.53
CA SER A 72 -2.97 3.64 -5.21
C SER A 72 -1.96 3.91 -4.08
N ILE A 73 -0.66 3.65 -4.31
CA ILE A 73 0.38 4.00 -3.34
C ILE A 73 0.44 5.52 -3.18
N TRP A 74 0.42 6.26 -4.29
CA TRP A 74 0.43 7.72 -4.27
C TRP A 74 -0.81 8.31 -3.59
N ASN A 75 -2.00 7.80 -3.93
CA ASN A 75 -3.25 8.25 -3.31
C ASN A 75 -3.26 7.99 -1.81
N CYS A 76 -2.84 6.80 -1.38
CA CYS A 76 -2.74 6.44 0.04
C CYS A 76 -1.82 7.40 0.82
N LEU A 77 -0.64 7.73 0.26
CA LEU A 77 0.27 8.70 0.88
C LEU A 77 -0.35 10.09 1.00
N ARG A 78 -1.05 10.55 -0.04
CA ARG A 78 -1.72 11.85 -0.05
C ARG A 78 -2.83 11.90 1.01
N GLU A 79 -3.64 10.86 1.10
CA GLU A 79 -4.69 10.71 2.11
C GLU A 79 -4.12 10.74 3.52
N GLU A 80 -3.06 9.97 3.78
CA GLU A 80 -2.42 9.90 5.10
C GLU A 80 -1.80 11.25 5.52
N ILE A 81 -1.14 11.95 4.59
CA ILE A 81 -0.61 13.30 4.85
C ILE A 81 -1.74 14.26 5.22
N ASN A 82 -2.85 14.22 4.49
CA ASN A 82 -4.00 15.08 4.75
C ASN A 82 -4.68 14.73 6.08
N HIS A 83 -4.80 13.44 6.39
CA HIS A 83 -5.32 12.95 7.66
C HIS A 83 -4.49 13.48 8.84
N ARG A 84 -3.16 13.35 8.77
CA ARG A 84 -2.25 13.91 9.81
C ARG A 84 -2.43 15.41 9.97
N LYS A 85 -2.46 16.17 8.86
CA LYS A 85 -2.70 17.62 8.92
C LYS A 85 -4.02 17.96 9.60
N SER A 86 -5.09 17.23 9.29
CA SER A 86 -6.39 17.41 9.93
C SER A 86 -6.34 17.13 11.44
N VAL A 87 -5.68 16.04 11.85
CA VAL A 87 -5.48 15.69 13.27
C VAL A 87 -4.70 16.79 14.00
N TYR A 88 -3.59 17.28 13.42
CA TYR A 88 -2.81 18.37 14.02
C TYR A 88 -3.61 19.67 14.12
N GLN A 89 -4.34 20.06 13.07
CA GLN A 89 -5.19 21.25 13.10
C GLN A 89 -6.32 21.14 14.13
N HIS A 90 -6.90 19.95 14.30
CA HIS A 90 -7.93 19.71 15.31
C HIS A 90 -7.37 19.77 16.74
N SER A 91 -6.15 19.26 16.96
CA SER A 91 -5.45 19.39 18.24
C SER A 91 -5.17 20.86 18.56
N ASN A 92 -4.50 21.59 17.66
CA ASN A 92 -4.17 23.00 17.90
C ASN A 92 -5.42 23.89 18.09
N ARG A 93 -6.54 23.56 17.44
CA ARG A 93 -7.80 24.30 17.62
C ARG A 93 -8.44 24.02 18.98
N LYS A 94 -8.29 22.83 19.55
CA LYS A 94 -8.71 22.56 20.93
C LYS A 94 -7.83 23.31 21.93
N ASP A 95 -6.51 23.26 21.74
CA ASP A 95 -5.56 23.96 22.63
C ASP A 95 -5.84 25.47 22.65
N ASN A 96 -6.02 26.09 21.49
CA ASN A 96 -6.35 27.52 21.40
C ASN A 96 -7.73 27.86 22.00
N ASN A 97 -8.74 27.00 21.80
CA ASN A 97 -10.08 27.22 22.38
C ASN A 97 -10.07 27.06 23.91
N GLU A 98 -9.25 26.16 24.45
CA GLU A 98 -9.10 25.97 25.90
C GLU A 98 -8.36 27.15 26.55
N GLU A 99 -7.33 27.70 25.90
CA GLU A 99 -6.64 28.93 26.35
C GLU A 99 -7.54 30.17 26.30
N GLU A 100 -8.40 30.30 25.29
CA GLU A 100 -9.32 31.44 25.15
C GLU A 100 -10.45 31.44 26.20
N ILE A 101 -10.95 30.26 26.59
CA ILE A 101 -11.96 30.11 27.66
C ILE A 101 -11.35 30.41 29.04
N ILE A 102 -10.08 30.09 29.28
CA ILE A 102 -9.39 30.40 30.55
C ILE A 102 -9.15 31.91 30.68
N ASN A 103 -8.78 32.60 29.59
CA ASN A 103 -8.55 34.04 29.60
C ASN A 103 -9.83 34.89 29.65
N SER A 104 -10.99 34.35 29.25
CA SER A 104 -12.26 35.08 29.24
C SER A 104 -12.98 35.12 30.62
N ASN A 105 -12.53 34.32 31.59
CA ASN A 105 -13.09 34.26 32.94
C ASN A 105 -12.22 34.93 34.02
N GLY A 106 -11.17 35.67 33.61
CA GLY A 106 -10.30 36.42 34.50
C GLY A 106 -10.49 37.94 34.35
N TYR A 107 -11.36 38.50 35.19
CA TYR A 107 -11.63 39.94 35.46
C TYR A 107 -12.48 40.73 34.46
#